data_AF-E6KP86-F1
#
_entry.id   AF-E6KP86-F1
#
_cell.length_a   1.000
_cell.length_b   1.000
_cell.length_c   1.000
_cell.angle_alpha   90.00
_cell.angle_beta   90.00
_cell.angle_gamma   90.00
#
_symmetry.space_group_name_H-M   'P 1'
#
loop_
_entity.id
_entity.type
_entity.pdbx_description
1 polymer ?
#
loop_
_entity_poly.entity_id
_entity_poly.type
_entity_poly.pdbx_seq_one_letter_code
_entity_poly.pdbx_strand_id
1 'polypeptide(L)' 'MSLRTQVEARLVGFDLLDAPSQAETLKQIEAQLRQALSGPDAAAAAGASPHPTVRTVRGTGE' A
#
# COMPACT_ATOMS: atom_id res chain seq x y z
N MET A 1 -2.81 15.23 -9.86
CA MET A 1 -1.57 14.88 -10.56
C MET A 1 -1.52 13.38 -10.76
N SER A 2 -1.05 12.91 -11.91
CA SER A 2 -0.93 11.47 -12.20
C SER A 2 0.25 10.85 -11.42
N LEU A 3 0.15 9.56 -11.07
CA LEU A 3 1.25 8.82 -10.42
C LEU A 3 2.56 8.92 -11.20
N ARG A 4 2.46 8.83 -12.54
CA ARG A 4 3.57 9.04 -13.45
C ARG A 4 4.30 10.35 -13.20
N THR A 5 3.57 11.47 -13.17
CA THR A 5 4.13 12.81 -12.93
C THR A 5 4.81 12.93 -11.57
N GLN A 6 4.29 12.22 -10.56
CA GLN A 6 4.83 12.24 -9.20
C GLN A 6 6.13 11.41 -9.08
N VAL A 7 6.22 10.29 -9.80
CA VAL A 7 7.45 9.49 -9.91
C VAL A 7 8.51 10.23 -10.74
N GLU A 8 8.12 10.81 -11.87
CA GLU A 8 9.03 11.61 -12.72
C GLU A 8 9.66 12.75 -11.91
N ALA A 9 8.87 13.49 -11.12
CA ALA A 9 9.38 14.56 -10.25
C ALA A 9 10.37 14.07 -9.18
N ARG A 10 10.20 12.85 -8.67
CA ARG A 10 11.11 12.24 -7.68
C ARG A 10 12.42 11.71 -8.29
N LEU A 11 12.41 11.43 -9.60
CA LEU A 11 13.59 10.94 -10.32
C LEU A 11 14.47 12.09 -10.86
N VAL A 12 13.95 13.33 -10.91
CA VAL A 12 14.74 14.50 -11.27
C VAL A 12 15.86 14.70 -10.24
N GLY A 13 17.11 14.66 -10.69
CA GLY A 13 18.29 14.82 -9.83
C GLY A 13 18.61 13.61 -8.95
N PHE A 14 17.97 12.46 -9.18
CA PHE A 14 18.18 11.24 -8.39
C PHE A 14 19.64 10.76 -8.38
N ASP A 15 20.35 10.92 -9.51
CA ASP A 15 21.77 10.56 -9.66
C ASP A 15 22.71 11.36 -8.73
N LEU A 16 22.26 12.53 -8.27
CA LEU A 16 23.02 13.41 -7.38
C LEU A 16 22.85 13.06 -5.89
N LEU A 17 21.95 12.12 -5.56
CA LEU A 17 21.73 11.67 -4.19
C LEU A 17 22.81 10.67 -3.76
N ASP A 18 23.15 10.64 -2.48
CA ASP A 18 23.98 9.57 -1.92
C ASP A 18 23.30 8.20 -2.07
N ALA A 19 24.10 7.15 -2.25
CA ALA A 19 23.64 5.77 -2.41
C ALA A 19 22.55 5.30 -1.41
N PRO A 20 22.62 5.59 -0.09
CA PRO A 20 21.53 5.26 0.83
C PRO A 20 20.22 6.01 0.52
N SER A 21 20.31 7.29 0.15
CA SER A 21 19.15 8.13 -0.20
C SER A 21 18.52 7.73 -1.54
N GLN A 22 19.34 7.26 -2.49
CA GLN A 22 18.87 6.64 -3.73
C GLN A 22 18.05 5.38 -3.44
N ALA A 23 18.60 4.48 -2.62
CA ALA A 23 17.92 3.23 -2.27
C ALA A 23 16.59 3.46 -1.53
N GLU A 24 16.55 4.44 -0.63
CA GLU A 24 15.31 4.81 0.07
C GLU A 24 14.27 5.41 -0.87
N THR A 25 14.69 6.29 -1.78
CA THR A 25 13.79 6.90 -2.76
C THR A 25 13.18 5.84 -3.71
N LEU A 26 13.97 4.86 -4.15
CA LEU A 26 13.47 3.74 -4.96
C LEU A 26 12.46 2.87 -4.20
N LYS A 27 12.71 2.58 -2.91
CA LYS A 27 11.75 1.85 -2.06
C LYS A 27 10.41 2.57 -1.96
N GLN A 28 10.43 3.89 -1.81
CA GLN A 28 9.20 4.68 -1.74
C GLN A 28 8.43 4.67 -3.06
N ILE A 29 9.13 4.81 -4.19
CA ILE A 29 8.53 4.73 -5.53
C ILE A 29 7.93 3.33 -5.75
N GLU A 30 8.64 2.26 -5.37
CA GLU A 30 8.13 0.89 -5.47
C GLU A 30 6.87 0.68 -4.63
N ALA A 31 6.86 1.15 -3.38
CA ALA A 31 5.69 1.04 -2.51
C ALA A 31 4.47 1.75 -3.11
N GLN A 32 4.67 2.95 -3.67
CA GLN A 32 3.60 3.70 -4.34
C GLN A 32 3.10 3.00 -5.62
N LEU A 33 4.00 2.43 -6.42
CA LEU A 33 3.63 1.65 -7.60
C LEU A 33 2.85 0.40 -7.21
N ARG A 34 3.31 -0.34 -6.18
CA ARG A 34 2.58 -1.49 -5.64
C ARG A 34 1.19 -1.09 -5.17
N GLN A 35 1.05 -0.01 -4.42
CA GLN A 35 -0.26 0.48 -3.97
C GLN A 35 -1.19 0.85 -5.14
N ALA A 36 -0.64 1.49 -6.17
CA ALA A 36 -1.42 1.87 -7.35
C ALA A 36 -1.84 0.65 -8.20
N LEU A 37 -0.97 -0.35 -8.32
CA LEU A 37 -1.21 -1.58 -9.09
C LEU A 37 -2.11 -2.57 -8.34
N SER A 38 -1.98 -2.65 -7.02
CA SER A 38 -2.80 -3.52 -6.18
C SER A 38 -4.20 -2.97 -5.92
N GLY A 39 -4.49 -1.72 -6.31
CA GLY A 39 -5.74 -1.05 -5.99
C GLY A 39 -5.95 -0.87 -4.48
N PRO A 40 -6.99 -0.12 -4.06
CA PRO A 40 -7.25 0.17 -2.65
C PRO A 40 -7.56 -1.08 -1.78
N ASP A 41 -7.66 -2.27 -2.38
CA ASP A 41 -8.09 -3.51 -1.72
C ASP A 41 -6.93 -4.28 -1.05
N ALA A 42 -5.69 -4.15 -1.51
CA ALA A 42 -4.57 -4.88 -0.92
C ALA A 42 -4.14 -4.39 0.47
N ALA A 43 -4.50 -3.15 0.84
CA ALA A 43 -4.32 -2.66 2.21
C ALA A 43 -5.39 -3.24 3.17
N ALA A 44 -6.57 -3.61 2.67
CA ALA A 44 -7.63 -4.23 3.47
C ALA A 44 -7.32 -5.72 3.74
N ALA A 45 -6.68 -6.43 2.81
CA ALA A 45 -6.33 -7.84 2.98
C ALA A 45 -5.20 -8.10 4.00
N ALA A 46 -4.31 -7.14 4.24
CA ALA A 46 -3.25 -7.27 5.26
C ALA A 46 -3.73 -6.95 6.69
N GLY A 47 -4.89 -6.29 6.84
CA GLY A 47 -5.50 -5.97 8.13
C GLY A 47 -6.73 -6.82 8.47
N ALA A 48 -7.35 -7.47 7.48
CA ALA A 48 -8.48 -8.35 7.68
C ALA A 48 -8.00 -9.80 7.85
N SER A 49 -7.53 -10.13 9.05
CA SER A 49 -7.61 -11.50 9.54
C SER A 49 -9.06 -11.98 9.36
N PRO A 50 -9.34 -13.06 8.60
CA PRO A 50 -10.68 -13.60 8.48
C PRO A 50 -10.97 -14.36 9.76
N HIS A 51 -11.42 -13.68 10.81
CA HIS A 51 -12.11 -14.37 11.89
C HIS A 51 -13.56 -14.52 11.43
N PRO A 52 -14.03 -15.73 11.06
CA PRO A 52 -15.47 -15.94 10.98
C PRO A 52 -16.02 -15.75 12.39
N THR A 53 -16.58 -14.59 12.67
CA THR A 53 -17.44 -14.39 13.84
C THR A 53 -18.60 -15.36 13.69
N VAL A 54 -18.48 -16.51 14.35
CA VAL A 54 -19.57 -17.46 14.55
C VAL A 54 -20.69 -16.68 15.22
N ARG A 55 -21.70 -16.33 14.43
CA ARG A 55 -22.94 -15.74 14.93
C ARG A 55 -23.71 -16.86 15.62
N THR A 56 -23.37 -17.14 16.87
CA THR A 56 -24.24 -17.94 17.74
C THR A 56 -25.52 -17.15 17.92
N VAL A 57 -26.54 -17.50 17.13
CA VAL A 57 -27.90 -17.00 17.31
C VAL A 57 -28.41 -17.58 18.62
N ARG A 58 -28.22 -16.83 19.71
CA ARG A 58 -28.89 -17.06 20.98
C ARG A 58 -30.16 -16.23 21.00
N GLY A 59 -31.28 -16.83 20.62
CA GLY A 59 -32.63 -16.47 21.08
C GLY A 59 -33.31 -17.78 21.45
N THR A 60 -33.77 -18.08 22.67
CA THR A 60 -34.76 -17.45 23.56
C THR A 60 -36.10 -17.16 22.88
N GLY A 61 -37.12 -17.95 23.25
CA GLY A 61 -38.51 -17.92 22.79
C GLY A 61 -38.78 -19.12 21.87
N GLU A 62 -39.58 -20.13 22.22
CA GLU A 62 -40.74 -20.21 23.12
C GLU A 62 -40.80 -21.56 23.84
#